data_AF-A0A847G4L1-F1
#
_entry.id   AF-A0A847G4L1-F1
#
_cell.length_a   1.000
_cell.length_b   1.000
_cell.length_c   1.000
_cell.angle_alpha   90.00
_cell.angle_beta   90.00
_cell.angle_gamma   90.00
#
_symmetry.space_group_name_H-M   'P 1'
#
loop_
_entity.id
_entity.type
_entity.pdbx_description
1 polymer ?
#
loop_
_entity_poly.entity_id
_entity_poly.type
_entity_poly.pdbx_seq_one_letter_code
_entity_poly.pdbx_strand_id
1 'polypeptide(L)'
;MVEAKPDLIINGLTLNPAIPTKGDPVTVTVNTRNVGNKASGAYTVYWYAGENYPAPACTWNVDNSNPNGGRVLNCVYAGYPSWYPSLWTKAVIDPADNVDESNEGNNSLRKEIKVNP
;
A
#
# COMPACT_ATOMS: atom_id res chain seq x y z
N MET A 1 32.19 -4.69 4.21
CA MET A 1 31.29 -4.96 3.07
C MET A 1 29.90 -4.56 3.53
N VAL A 2 29.17 -3.73 2.79
CA VAL A 2 27.75 -3.48 3.09
C VAL A 2 26.98 -4.71 2.61
N GLU A 3 26.21 -5.33 3.49
CA GLU A 3 25.38 -6.49 3.14
C GLU A 3 24.30 -6.07 2.13
N ALA A 4 24.10 -6.88 1.08
CA ALA A 4 23.05 -6.61 0.11
C ALA A 4 21.70 -7.01 0.70
N LYS A 5 20.75 -6.07 0.75
CA LYS A 5 19.41 -6.26 1.29
C LYS A 5 18.34 -5.66 0.36
N PRO A 6 17.12 -6.23 0.34
CA PRO A 6 15.95 -5.59 -0.23
C PRO A 6 15.59 -4.32 0.55
N ASP A 7 14.81 -3.43 -0.06
CA ASP A 7 14.22 -2.26 0.61
C ASP A 7 12.92 -1.93 -0.14
N LEU A 8 11.80 -2.38 0.42
CA LEU A 8 10.47 -2.35 -0.14
C LEU A 8 9.74 -1.10 0.33
N ILE A 9 9.32 -0.28 -0.63
CA ILE A 9 8.57 0.93 -0.37
C ILE A 9 7.24 0.93 -1.10
N ILE A 10 6.27 1.64 -0.52
CA ILE A 10 5.12 2.15 -1.26
C ILE A 10 5.51 3.49 -1.88
N ASN A 11 5.65 3.55 -3.21
CA ASN A 11 6.03 4.78 -3.90
C ASN A 11 4.83 5.52 -4.55
N GLY A 12 3.61 5.01 -4.37
CA GLY A 12 2.41 5.71 -4.81
C GLY A 12 1.12 5.08 -4.31
N LEU A 13 0.12 5.93 -4.06
CA LEU A 13 -1.24 5.54 -3.68
C LEU A 13 -2.24 6.49 -4.33
N THR A 14 -3.08 5.98 -5.23
CA THR A 14 -4.11 6.76 -5.93
C THR A 14 -5.48 6.10 -5.82
N LEU A 15 -6.52 6.95 -5.84
CA LEU A 15 -7.92 6.56 -5.83
C LEU A 15 -8.57 7.11 -7.10
N ASN A 16 -9.48 6.35 -7.68
CA ASN A 16 -10.31 6.77 -8.80
C ASN A 16 -11.78 6.38 -8.54
N PRO A 17 -12.70 7.34 -8.38
CA PRO A 17 -12.47 8.79 -8.47
C PRO A 17 -11.53 9.33 -7.37
N ALA A 18 -10.85 10.44 -7.66
CA ALA A 18 -9.89 11.06 -6.74
C ALA A 18 -10.55 11.56 -5.44
N ILE A 19 -11.83 11.92 -5.52
CA ILE A 19 -12.71 12.21 -4.40
C ILE A 19 -13.82 11.15 -4.43
N PRO A 20 -13.70 10.06 -3.65
CA PRO A 20 -14.72 9.04 -3.55
C PRO A 20 -16.04 9.61 -3.05
N THR A 21 -17.16 9.12 -3.58
CA THR A 21 -18.48 9.35 -3.01
C THR A 21 -18.80 8.22 -2.03
N LYS A 22 -19.45 8.55 -0.92
CA LYS A 22 -19.89 7.58 0.08
C LYS A 22 -20.75 6.49 -0.59
N GLY A 23 -20.43 5.23 -0.28
CA GLY A 23 -21.14 4.07 -0.81
C GLY A 23 -20.87 3.73 -2.27
N ASP A 24 -20.18 4.59 -3.03
CA ASP A 24 -19.81 4.30 -4.41
C ASP A 24 -18.47 3.55 -4.49
N PRO A 25 -18.32 2.61 -5.44
CA PRO A 25 -17.06 1.91 -5.64
C PRO A 25 -15.92 2.86 -5.99
N VAL A 26 -14.74 2.59 -5.42
CA VAL A 26 -13.50 3.30 -5.75
C VAL A 26 -12.43 2.31 -6.19
N THR A 27 -11.75 2.62 -7.29
CA THR A 27 -10.56 1.90 -7.71
C THR A 27 -9.35 2.44 -6.96
N VAL A 28 -8.62 1.58 -6.29
CA VAL A 28 -7.39 1.91 -5.57
C VAL A 28 -6.20 1.34 -6.34
N THR A 29 -5.19 2.17 -6.54
CA THR A 29 -3.91 1.76 -7.13
C THR A 29 -2.79 2.02 -6.13
N VAL A 30 -2.04 0.96 -5.80
CA VAL A 30 -0.86 0.99 -4.95
C VAL A 30 0.36 0.67 -5.79
N ASN A 31 1.34 1.58 -5.82
CA ASN A 31 2.62 1.36 -6.47
C ASN A 31 3.65 0.95 -5.43
N THR A 32 4.35 -0.14 -5.70
CA THR A 32 5.42 -0.66 -4.85
C THR A 32 6.74 -0.69 -5.60
N ARG A 33 7.84 -0.56 -4.87
CA ARG A 33 9.19 -0.62 -5.44
C ARG A 33 10.17 -1.25 -4.46
N ASN A 34 11.12 -2.02 -4.98
CA ASN A 34 12.32 -2.41 -4.24
C ASN A 34 13.45 -1.43 -4.59
N VAL A 35 13.82 -0.54 -3.67
CA VAL A 35 14.93 0.42 -3.81
C VAL A 35 16.25 -0.12 -3.25
N GLY A 36 16.23 -1.34 -2.72
CA GLY A 36 17.41 -2.06 -2.26
C GLY A 36 18.20 -2.68 -3.41
N ASN A 37 19.27 -3.38 -3.05
CA ASN A 37 20.21 -3.97 -3.99
C ASN A 37 20.17 -5.51 -4.02
N LYS A 38 19.16 -6.12 -3.36
CA LYS A 38 18.89 -7.57 -3.39
C LYS A 38 17.40 -7.82 -3.69
N ALA A 39 17.10 -8.96 -4.30
CA ALA A 39 15.73 -9.39 -4.52
C ALA A 39 15.04 -9.75 -3.19
N SER A 40 13.77 -9.38 -3.04
CA SER A 40 13.02 -9.53 -1.78
C SER A 40 12.60 -10.97 -1.46
N GLY A 41 12.35 -11.79 -2.48
CA GLY A 41 11.48 -12.95 -2.29
C GLY A 41 10.03 -12.52 -2.05
N ALA A 42 9.21 -13.44 -1.53
CA ALA A 42 7.77 -13.25 -1.41
C ALA A 42 7.39 -12.34 -0.24
N TYR A 43 6.41 -11.46 -0.46
CA TYR A 43 5.87 -10.55 0.55
C TYR A 43 4.39 -10.26 0.29
N THR A 44 3.73 -9.59 1.24
CA THR A 44 2.35 -9.13 1.08
C THR A 44 2.27 -7.61 1.06
N VAL A 45 1.18 -7.09 0.49
CA VAL A 45 0.87 -5.66 0.51
C VAL A 45 -0.55 -5.50 0.98
N TYR A 46 -0.76 -4.64 1.97
CA TYR A 46 -2.07 -4.32 2.53
C TYR A 46 -2.43 -2.88 2.22
N TRP A 47 -3.69 -2.66 1.83
CA TRP A 47 -4.29 -1.35 1.79
C TRP A 47 -5.49 -1.30 2.74
N TYR A 48 -5.50 -0.29 3.59
CA TYR A 48 -6.54 -0.02 4.57
C TYR A 48 -7.33 1.20 4.14
N ALA A 49 -8.64 1.05 3.99
CA ALA A 49 -9.53 2.17 3.66
C ALA A 49 -9.42 3.30 4.70
N GLY A 50 -9.29 2.97 5.98
CA GLY A 50 -8.94 3.90 7.05
C GLY A 50 -7.67 3.48 7.79
N GLU A 51 -6.82 4.43 8.17
CA GLU A 51 -5.52 4.19 8.82
C GLU A 51 -5.60 3.29 10.06
N ASN A 52 -6.67 3.46 10.85
CA ASN A 52 -6.93 2.75 12.10
C ASN A 52 -7.96 1.63 11.95
N TYR A 53 -8.29 1.22 10.73
CA TYR A 53 -9.23 0.12 10.52
C TYR A 53 -8.59 -1.21 10.93
N PRO A 54 -9.36 -2.13 11.55
CA PRO A 54 -8.82 -3.36 12.11
C PRO A 54 -8.38 -4.38 11.04
N ALA A 55 -8.83 -4.22 9.80
CA ALA A 55 -8.54 -5.14 8.71
C ALA A 55 -8.22 -4.38 7.41
N PRO A 56 -7.33 -4.92 6.56
CA PRO A 56 -7.10 -4.37 5.23
C PRO A 56 -8.36 -4.54 4.38
N ALA A 57 -8.63 -3.54 3.55
CA ALA A 57 -9.69 -3.60 2.55
C ALA A 57 -9.21 -4.32 1.29
N CYS A 58 -7.90 -4.28 1.00
CA CYS A 58 -7.29 -5.04 -0.09
C CYS A 58 -5.97 -5.65 0.36
N THR A 59 -5.71 -6.86 -0.13
CA THR A 59 -4.49 -7.62 0.13
C THR A 59 -3.97 -8.17 -1.19
N TRP A 60 -2.67 -8.06 -1.40
CA TRP A 60 -1.97 -8.66 -2.54
C TRP A 60 -0.81 -9.52 -2.04
N ASN A 61 -0.62 -10.67 -2.66
CA ASN A 61 0.58 -11.49 -2.53
C ASN A 61 1.49 -11.20 -3.72
N VAL A 62 2.78 -10.97 -3.46
CA VAL A 62 3.78 -10.72 -4.49
C VAL A 62 4.91 -11.72 -4.31
N ASP A 63 5.17 -12.53 -5.32
CA ASP A 63 6.16 -13.63 -5.23
C ASP A 63 7.60 -13.13 -5.11
N ASN A 64 7.91 -11.97 -5.71
CA ASN A 64 9.24 -11.38 -5.71
C ASN A 64 9.25 -9.93 -6.23
N SER A 65 10.19 -9.12 -5.73
CA SER A 65 10.60 -7.85 -6.33
C SER A 65 12.13 -7.80 -6.47
N ASN A 66 12.62 -7.75 -7.71
CA ASN A 66 14.04 -7.57 -8.02
C ASN A 66 14.53 -6.16 -7.61
N PRO A 67 15.83 -5.94 -7.43
CA PRO A 67 16.40 -4.61 -7.24
C PRO A 67 15.92 -3.62 -8.31
N ASN A 68 15.49 -2.43 -7.90
CA ASN A 68 14.85 -1.42 -8.76
C ASN A 68 13.52 -1.83 -9.41
N GLY A 69 13.02 -3.04 -9.14
CA GLY A 69 11.75 -3.54 -9.61
C GLY A 69 10.57 -2.93 -8.85
N GLY A 70 9.38 -3.04 -9.44
CA GLY A 70 8.15 -2.58 -8.81
C GLY A 70 6.91 -3.31 -9.33
N ARG A 71 5.78 -3.05 -8.68
CA ARG A 71 4.46 -3.55 -9.06
C ARG A 71 3.43 -2.43 -8.97
N VAL A 72 2.44 -2.52 -9.85
CA VAL A 72 1.21 -1.73 -9.78
C VAL A 72 0.10 -2.68 -9.35
N LEU A 73 -0.44 -2.45 -8.16
CA LEU A 73 -1.46 -3.29 -7.54
C LEU A 73 -2.79 -2.55 -7.57
N ASN A 74 -3.84 -3.21 -8.03
CA ASN A 74 -5.16 -2.62 -8.16
C ASN A 74 -6.20 -3.43 -7.39
N CYS A 75 -7.17 -2.73 -6.80
CA CYS A 75 -8.39 -3.34 -6.27
C CYS A 75 -9.56 -2.37 -6.38
N VAL A 76 -10.77 -2.91 -6.29
CA VAL A 76 -12.00 -2.13 -6.16
C VAL A 76 -12.49 -2.25 -4.73
N TYR A 77 -12.56 -1.11 -4.04
CA TYR A 77 -13.19 -1.02 -2.73
C TYR A 77 -14.66 -0.63 -2.93
N ALA A 78 -15.58 -1.36 -2.30
CA ALA A 78 -17.02 -1.22 -2.53
C ALA A 78 -17.57 0.18 -2.17
N GLY A 79 -16.85 0.94 -1.36
CA GLY A 79 -17.15 2.33 -1.06
C GLY A 79 -16.90 2.66 0.39
N TYR A 80 -16.64 3.95 0.67
CA TYR A 80 -16.44 4.41 2.03
C TYR A 80 -17.78 4.43 2.79
N PRO A 81 -17.86 3.83 4.00
CA PRO A 81 -19.04 3.93 4.85
C PRO A 81 -19.12 5.28 5.58
N SER A 82 -18.02 6.04 5.55
CA SER A 82 -17.79 7.22 6.36
C SER A 82 -18.61 8.44 5.91
N TRP A 83 -19.11 9.18 6.89
CA TRP A 83 -19.75 10.50 6.76
C TRP A 83 -18.75 11.65 6.99
N TYR A 84 -17.49 11.32 7.29
CA TYR A 84 -16.43 12.31 7.46
C TYR A 84 -15.95 12.82 6.10
N PRO A 85 -15.87 14.15 5.90
CA PRO A 85 -15.46 14.75 4.63
C PRO A 85 -13.97 14.53 4.33
N SER A 86 -13.18 14.11 5.33
CA SER A 86 -11.79 13.70 5.15
C SER A 86 -11.44 12.51 6.03
N LEU A 87 -10.55 11.66 5.53
CA LEU A 87 -10.01 10.51 6.26
C LEU A 87 -8.60 10.17 5.77
N TRP A 88 -7.84 9.50 6.63
CA TRP A 88 -6.53 8.96 6.29
C TRP A 88 -6.67 7.51 5.85
N THR A 89 -6.14 7.18 4.68
CA THR A 89 -5.94 5.80 4.21
C THR A 89 -4.46 5.43 4.33
N LYS A 90 -4.16 4.13 4.42
CA LYS A 90 -2.81 3.62 4.64
C LYS A 90 -2.54 2.42 3.73
N ALA A 91 -1.38 2.40 3.09
CA ALA A 91 -0.81 1.22 2.45
C ALA A 91 0.44 0.78 3.23
N VAL A 92 0.63 -0.53 3.36
CA VAL A 92 1.78 -1.14 4.03
C VAL A 92 2.29 -2.28 3.16
N ILE A 93 3.58 -2.27 2.81
CA ILE A 93 4.28 -3.39 2.19
C ILE A 93 4.98 -4.21 3.28
N ASP A 94 5.04 -5.52 3.08
CA ASP A 94 5.53 -6.49 4.05
C ASP A 94 5.09 -6.26 5.52
N PRO A 95 3.77 -6.14 5.78
CA PRO A 95 3.24 -5.85 7.12
C PRO A 95 3.52 -6.94 8.16
N ALA A 96 4.00 -8.11 7.74
CA ALA A 96 4.35 -9.23 8.60
C ALA A 96 5.86 -9.31 8.89
N ASP A 97 6.67 -8.38 8.37
CA ASP A 97 8.12 -8.30 8.61
C ASP A 97 8.83 -9.63 8.23
N ASN A 98 8.47 -10.19 7.06
CA ASN A 98 8.97 -11.47 6.57
C ASN A 98 10.24 -11.31 5.71
N VAL A 99 10.44 -10.14 5.11
CA VAL A 99 11.62 -9.80 4.33
C VAL A 99 12.56 -9.03 5.26
N ASP A 100 13.82 -9.49 5.38
CA ASP A 100 14.85 -8.73 6.10
C ASP A 100 15.39 -7.63 5.18
N GLU A 101 14.95 -6.39 5.41
CA GLU A 101 15.23 -5.24 4.59
C GLU A 101 16.39 -4.40 5.13
N SER A 102 16.92 -3.48 4.31
CA SER A 102 17.88 -2.48 4.81
C SER A 102 17.22 -1.41 5.68
N ASN A 103 15.91 -1.26 5.58
CA ASN A 103 15.13 -0.28 6.32
C ASN A 103 13.69 -0.79 6.48
N GLU A 104 13.26 -1.13 7.68
CA GLU A 104 11.85 -1.50 7.95
C GLU A 104 10.96 -0.27 8.22
N GLY A 105 11.56 0.92 8.30
CA GLY A 105 10.89 2.15 8.68
C GLY A 105 10.16 2.87 7.54
N ASN A 106 10.34 2.44 6.28
CA ASN A 106 9.81 3.07 5.07
C ASN A 106 8.75 2.23 4.33
N ASN A 107 8.24 1.18 4.98
CA ASN A 107 7.29 0.23 4.40
C ASN A 107 5.83 0.72 4.39
N SER A 108 5.56 1.95 4.84
CA SER A 108 4.20 2.47 4.96
C SER A 108 4.03 3.84 4.30
N LEU A 109 2.90 4.03 3.64
CA LEU A 109 2.47 5.31 3.09
C LEU A 109 1.05 5.63 3.57
N ARG A 110 0.88 6.83 4.11
CA ARG A 110 -0.41 7.37 4.54
C ARG A 110 -0.82 8.49 3.59
N LYS A 111 -2.11 8.57 3.29
CA LYS A 111 -2.66 9.61 2.42
C LYS A 111 -3.98 10.12 2.98
N GLU A 112 -4.07 11.44 3.17
CA GLU A 112 -5.36 12.07 3.42
C GLU A 112 -6.16 12.08 2.11
N ILE A 113 -7.43 11.69 2.19
CA ILE A 113 -8.38 11.80 1.09
C ILE A 113 -9.59 12.60 1.55
N LYS A 114 -10.30 13.19 0.58
CA LYS A 114 -11.63 13.75 0.79
C LYS A 114 -12.68 12.73 0.35
N VAL A 115 -13.79 12.65 1.07
CA VAL A 115 -14.94 11.82 0.70
C VAL A 115 -16.15 12.72 0.59
N ASN A 116 -16.87 12.61 -0.52
CA ASN A 116 -18.16 13.26 -0.68
C ASN A 116 -19.21 12.47 0.13
N PRO A 117 -19.85 13.07 1.15
CA PRO A 117 -20.76 12.36 2.06
C PRO A 117 -22.03 11.80 1.43
#